data_AF-A0A3D0VBA0-F1
#
_entry.id   AF-A0A3D0VBA0-F1
#
_cell.length_a   1.000
_cell.length_b   1.000
_cell.length_c   1.000
_cell.angle_alpha   90.00
_cell.angle_beta   90.00
_cell.angle_gamma   90.00
#
_symmetry.space_group_name_H-M   'P 1'
#
loop_
_entity.id
_entity.type
_entity.pdbx_description
1 polymer ?
#
loop_
_entity_poly.entity_id
_entity_poly.type
_entity_poly.pdbx_seq_one_letter_code
_entity_poly.pdbx_strand_id
1 'polypeptide(L)'
;MKIIAAEVFVTSPSRNFVTLRITTDDGVTGIGDATLNGRELAVAAYLKEHVAQLLIGKDPHKIEDTWQFLYRSSYWRRGPVTMAAIAAVDMALWDIKGKMAGMPVYQLLGGASRNGLRAYGHASGADIESLFDSVREHLELGYKSVRIQTAVPG
;
A
#
# COMPACT_ATOMS: atom_id res chain seq x y z
N MET A 1 -10.31 5.32 -22.66
CA MET A 1 -9.40 5.68 -21.57
C MET A 1 -8.15 4.83 -21.68
N LYS A 2 -7.00 5.44 -21.48
CA LYS A 2 -5.69 4.79 -21.52
C LYS A 2 -4.79 5.35 -20.43
N ILE A 3 -3.90 4.52 -19.91
CA ILE A 3 -2.80 4.96 -19.05
C ILE A 3 -1.78 5.72 -19.92
N ILE A 4 -1.45 6.95 -19.55
CA ILE A 4 -0.47 7.79 -20.25
C ILE A 4 0.82 7.99 -19.46
N ALA A 5 0.79 7.79 -18.14
CA ALA A 5 1.97 7.86 -17.30
C ALA A 5 1.87 6.87 -16.12
N ALA A 6 3.02 6.32 -15.74
CA ALA A 6 3.22 5.50 -14.56
C ALA A 6 4.53 5.92 -13.90
N GLU A 7 4.45 6.76 -12.87
CA GLU A 7 5.58 7.46 -12.26
C GLU A 7 5.86 6.91 -10.86
N VAL A 8 7.13 6.73 -10.52
CA VAL A 8 7.55 6.18 -9.22
C VAL A 8 8.29 7.25 -8.42
N PHE A 9 7.72 7.59 -7.27
CA PHE A 9 8.24 8.55 -6.32
C PHE A 9 8.91 7.81 -5.16
N VAL A 10 10.08 8.28 -4.75
CA VAL A 10 10.76 7.82 -3.54
C VAL A 10 10.96 9.04 -2.65
N THR A 11 10.54 8.95 -1.40
CA THR A 11 10.66 10.05 -0.43
C THR A 11 10.98 9.51 0.95
N SER A 12 11.52 10.36 1.82
CA SER A 12 11.84 10.02 3.21
C SER A 12 11.55 11.17 4.17
N PRO A 13 10.27 11.52 4.39
CA PRO A 13 9.89 12.58 5.32
C PRO A 13 10.14 12.21 6.79
N SER A 14 10.23 10.92 7.10
CA SER A 14 10.56 10.36 8.42
C SER A 14 11.17 8.97 8.31
N ARG A 15 10.67 8.20 7.35
CA ARG A 15 11.18 6.91 6.87
C ARG A 15 10.96 6.83 5.36
N ASN A 16 11.60 5.86 4.72
CA ASN A 16 11.49 5.67 3.28
C ASN A 16 10.08 5.22 2.87
N PHE A 17 9.57 5.81 1.79
CA PHE A 17 8.36 5.40 1.09
C PHE A 17 8.64 5.33 -0.41
N VAL A 18 8.01 4.36 -1.07
CA VAL A 18 7.97 4.25 -2.53
C VAL A 18 6.51 4.28 -2.96
N THR A 19 6.15 5.18 -3.86
CA THR A 19 4.77 5.36 -4.32
C THR A 19 4.73 5.33 -5.83
N LEU A 20 3.84 4.52 -6.40
CA LEU A 20 3.48 4.56 -7.81
C LEU A 20 2.29 5.50 -8.00
N ARG A 21 2.36 6.38 -9.00
CA ARG A 21 1.23 7.14 -9.51
C ARG A 21 0.95 6.73 -10.96
N ILE A 22 -0.30 6.39 -11.26
CA ILE A 22 -0.79 6.15 -12.61
C ILE A 22 -1.67 7.33 -13.02
N THR A 23 -1.48 7.85 -14.24
CA THR A 23 -2.28 8.93 -14.81
C THR A 23 -2.92 8.48 -16.12
N THR A 24 -4.20 8.75 -16.28
CA THR A 24 -4.98 8.42 -17.48
C THR A 24 -5.08 9.60 -18.45
N ASP A 25 -5.47 9.32 -19.70
CA ASP A 25 -5.64 10.30 -20.78
C ASP A 25 -6.73 11.36 -20.53
N ASP A 26 -7.65 11.10 -19.61
CA ASP A 26 -8.66 12.05 -19.14
C ASP A 26 -8.28 12.76 -17.82
N GLY A 27 -7.05 12.55 -17.34
CA GLY A 27 -6.48 13.26 -16.19
C GLY A 27 -6.79 12.64 -14.82
N VAL A 28 -7.52 11.52 -14.75
CA VAL A 28 -7.71 10.79 -13.49
C VAL A 28 -6.37 10.19 -13.05
N THR A 29 -6.08 10.27 -11.76
CA THR A 29 -4.86 9.71 -11.17
C THR A 29 -5.18 8.69 -10.11
N GLY A 30 -4.33 7.66 -10.00
CA GLY A 30 -4.37 6.65 -8.96
C GLY A 30 -3.03 6.51 -8.28
N ILE A 31 -3.00 6.25 -6.97
CA ILE A 31 -1.77 5.99 -6.23
C ILE A 31 -1.75 4.61 -5.58
N GLY A 32 -0.57 4.00 -5.51
CA GLY A 32 -0.35 2.73 -4.83
C GLY A 32 0.99 2.71 -4.10
N ASP A 33 0.99 2.18 -2.88
CA ASP A 33 2.20 2.00 -2.08
C ASP A 33 3.02 0.81 -2.59
N ALA A 34 4.33 1.02 -2.71
CA ALA A 34 5.31 0.02 -3.16
C ALA A 34 6.43 -0.15 -2.13
N THR A 35 6.25 0.35 -0.90
CA THR A 35 7.29 0.37 0.12
C THR A 35 7.62 -1.04 0.61
N LEU A 36 8.87 -1.46 0.43
CA LEU A 36 9.43 -2.68 0.99
C LEU A 36 10.58 -2.32 1.92
N ASN A 37 10.30 -2.24 3.22
CA ASN A 37 11.23 -1.71 4.23
C ASN A 37 12.61 -2.38 4.18
N GLY A 38 13.67 -1.58 3.99
CA GLY A 38 15.06 -2.03 3.85
C GLY A 38 15.45 -2.57 2.47
N ARG A 39 14.53 -2.64 1.50
CA ARG A 39 14.75 -3.05 0.10
C ARG A 39 13.96 -2.16 -0.88
N GLU A 40 13.71 -0.92 -0.51
CA GLU A 40 12.83 0.03 -1.19
C GLU A 40 13.26 0.27 -2.64
N LEU A 41 14.56 0.47 -2.86
CA LEU A 41 15.10 0.73 -4.18
C LEU A 41 14.99 -0.47 -5.12
N ALA A 42 14.91 -1.70 -4.61
CA ALA A 42 14.68 -2.88 -5.44
C ALA A 42 13.28 -2.83 -6.05
N VAL A 43 12.26 -2.43 -5.28
CA VAL A 43 10.88 -2.27 -5.81
C VAL A 43 10.79 -1.06 -6.72
N ALA A 44 11.44 0.06 -6.36
CA ALA A 44 11.45 1.25 -7.19
C ALA A 44 12.08 0.97 -8.56
N ALA A 45 13.20 0.24 -8.62
CA ALA A 45 13.82 -0.19 -9.87
C ALA A 45 12.91 -1.15 -10.66
N TYR A 46 12.33 -2.16 -10.01
CA TYR A 46 11.40 -3.09 -10.66
C TYR A 46 10.22 -2.36 -11.31
N LEU A 47 9.64 -1.39 -10.61
CA LEU A 47 8.56 -0.56 -11.15
C LEU A 47 9.02 0.32 -12.31
N LYS A 48 10.08 1.11 -12.11
CA LYS A 48 10.56 2.10 -13.11
C LYS A 48 11.07 1.43 -14.40
N GLU A 49 11.85 0.37 -14.26
CA GLU A 49 12.60 -0.20 -15.37
C GLU A 49 11.89 -1.35 -16.08
N HIS A 50 10.93 -2.00 -15.42
CA HIS A 50 10.28 -3.21 -15.98
C HIS A 50 8.76 -3.11 -16.07
N VAL A 51 8.09 -2.50 -15.09
CA VAL A 51 6.61 -2.51 -15.05
C VAL A 51 6.00 -1.28 -15.71
N ALA A 52 6.51 -0.07 -15.45
CA ALA A 52 5.87 1.18 -15.84
C ALA A 52 5.59 1.27 -17.35
N GLN A 53 6.56 0.90 -18.19
CA GLN A 53 6.40 0.90 -19.66
C GLN A 53 5.34 -0.12 -20.14
N LEU A 54 5.17 -1.23 -19.44
CA LEU A 54 4.14 -2.23 -19.78
C LEU A 54 2.71 -1.71 -19.52
N LEU A 55 2.56 -0.66 -18.71
CA LEU A 55 1.26 -0.07 -18.39
C LEU A 55 0.81 0.96 -19.43
N ILE A 56 1.74 1.59 -20.15
CA ILE A 56 1.41 2.67 -21.08
C ILE A 56 0.51 2.16 -22.20
N GLY A 57 -0.58 2.88 -22.46
CA GLY A 57 -1.58 2.53 -23.46
C GLY A 57 -2.57 1.45 -23.04
N LYS A 58 -2.39 0.80 -21.88
CA LYS A 58 -3.37 -0.15 -21.35
C LYS A 58 -4.63 0.58 -20.86
N ASP A 59 -5.74 -0.14 -20.90
CA ASP A 59 -7.02 0.29 -20.34
C ASP A 59 -7.00 0.10 -18.79
N PRO A 60 -7.09 1.18 -18.00
CA PRO A 60 -7.01 1.10 -16.54
C PRO A 60 -8.21 0.36 -15.91
N HIS A 61 -9.31 0.15 -16.65
CA HIS A 61 -10.46 -0.61 -16.13
C HIS A 61 -10.19 -2.11 -16.01
N LYS A 62 -9.21 -2.62 -16.77
CA LYS A 62 -8.83 -4.03 -16.83
C LYS A 62 -7.86 -4.41 -15.70
N ILE A 63 -8.31 -4.21 -14.45
CA ILE A 63 -7.51 -4.47 -13.24
C ILE A 63 -7.05 -5.92 -13.19
N GLU A 64 -7.98 -6.88 -13.30
CA GLU A 64 -7.66 -8.31 -13.22
C GLU A 64 -6.73 -8.76 -14.36
N ASP A 65 -6.95 -8.30 -15.59
CA ASP A 65 -6.05 -8.59 -16.72
C ASP A 65 -4.63 -8.07 -16.45
N THR A 66 -4.52 -6.83 -15.96
CA THR A 66 -3.22 -6.23 -15.62
C THR A 66 -2.53 -7.01 -14.50
N TRP A 67 -3.27 -7.41 -13.46
CA TRP A 67 -2.75 -8.21 -12.36
C TRP A 67 -2.23 -9.57 -12.85
N GLN A 68 -3.04 -10.30 -13.63
CA GLN A 68 -2.67 -11.60 -14.19
C GLN A 68 -1.51 -11.49 -15.15
N PHE A 69 -1.48 -10.45 -15.99
CA PHE A 69 -0.37 -10.16 -16.88
C PHE A 69 0.92 -9.97 -16.09
N LEU A 70 0.96 -9.04 -15.12
CA LEU A 70 2.17 -8.77 -14.36
C LEU A 70 2.62 -9.98 -13.52
N TYR A 71 1.69 -10.71 -12.92
CA TYR A 71 2.01 -11.88 -12.08
C TYR A 71 2.48 -13.09 -12.89
N ARG A 72 1.85 -13.39 -14.04
CA ARG A 72 2.14 -14.61 -14.80
C ARG A 72 3.23 -14.41 -15.84
N SER A 73 3.30 -13.23 -16.48
CA SER A 73 4.27 -12.94 -17.53
C SER A 73 5.68 -12.68 -17.00
N SER A 74 5.82 -12.38 -15.70
CA SER A 74 7.15 -12.26 -15.06
C SER A 74 7.96 -13.55 -15.12
N TYR A 75 7.33 -14.70 -15.44
CA TYR A 75 7.85 -16.06 -15.40
C TYR A 75 8.27 -16.50 -13.98
N TRP A 76 9.13 -15.72 -13.33
CA TRP A 76 9.53 -15.79 -11.93
C TRP A 76 8.42 -15.21 -11.06
N ARG A 77 7.54 -16.09 -10.57
CA ARG A 77 6.34 -15.70 -9.80
C ARG A 77 6.66 -15.47 -8.33
N ARG A 78 5.80 -14.68 -7.66
CA ARG A 78 5.88 -14.35 -6.22
C ARG A 78 7.13 -13.55 -5.88
N GLY A 79 7.50 -13.51 -4.60
CA GLY A 79 8.65 -12.77 -4.08
C GLY A 79 8.27 -11.37 -3.60
N PRO A 80 8.96 -10.84 -2.56
CA PRO A 80 8.58 -9.59 -1.93
C PRO A 80 8.70 -8.38 -2.86
N VAL A 81 9.74 -8.35 -3.72
CA VAL A 81 9.93 -7.26 -4.68
C VAL A 81 8.84 -7.27 -5.75
N THR A 82 8.64 -8.42 -6.41
CA THR A 82 7.62 -8.60 -7.45
C THR A 82 6.23 -8.29 -6.92
N MET A 83 5.85 -8.82 -5.75
CA MET A 83 4.50 -8.63 -5.22
C MET A 83 4.26 -7.21 -4.71
N ALA A 84 5.28 -6.52 -4.18
CA ALA A 84 5.16 -5.11 -3.81
C ALA A 84 4.92 -4.23 -5.05
N ALA A 85 5.62 -4.50 -6.16
CA ALA A 85 5.39 -3.81 -7.43
C ALA A 85 3.98 -4.07 -7.99
N ILE A 86 3.53 -5.34 -8.03
CA ILE A 86 2.19 -5.70 -8.50
C ILE A 86 1.11 -5.06 -7.62
N ALA A 87 1.27 -5.08 -6.30
CA ALA A 87 0.33 -4.48 -5.36
C ALA A 87 0.21 -2.95 -5.56
N ALA A 88 1.32 -2.27 -5.84
CA ALA A 88 1.31 -0.83 -6.13
C ALA A 88 0.48 -0.51 -7.38
N VAL A 89 0.60 -1.32 -8.44
CA VAL A 89 -0.23 -1.18 -9.65
C VAL A 89 -1.70 -1.44 -9.33
N ASP A 90 -2.01 -2.54 -8.67
CA ASP A 90 -3.39 -2.92 -8.32
C ASP A 90 -4.09 -1.85 -7.49
N MET A 91 -3.44 -1.35 -6.44
CA MET A 91 -3.96 -0.26 -5.61
C MET A 91 -4.22 1.02 -6.41
N ALA A 92 -3.28 1.42 -7.27
CA ALA A 92 -3.44 2.61 -8.11
C ALA A 92 -4.62 2.46 -9.09
N LEU A 93 -4.82 1.28 -9.67
CA LEU A 93 -5.95 1.03 -10.57
C LEU A 93 -7.30 0.98 -9.83
N TRP A 94 -7.33 0.44 -8.61
CA TRP A 94 -8.54 0.50 -7.76
C TRP A 94 -8.86 1.92 -7.30
N ASP A 95 -7.85 2.75 -7.02
CA ASP A 95 -8.02 4.17 -6.72
C ASP A 95 -8.62 4.92 -7.92
N ILE A 96 -8.10 4.71 -9.13
CA ILE A 96 -8.70 5.23 -10.38
C ILE A 96 -10.14 4.77 -10.52
N LYS A 97 -10.42 3.48 -10.33
CA LYS A 97 -11.77 2.92 -10.47
C LYS A 97 -12.76 3.53 -9.46
N GLY A 98 -12.33 3.75 -8.22
CA GLY A 98 -13.12 4.46 -7.19
C GLY A 98 -13.44 5.89 -7.61
N LYS A 99 -12.42 6.66 -8.00
CA LYS A 99 -12.56 8.05 -8.46
C LYS A 99 -13.49 8.17 -9.66
N MET A 100 -13.35 7.29 -10.65
CA MET A 100 -14.21 7.28 -11.83
C MET A 100 -15.66 6.90 -11.53
N ALA A 101 -15.88 5.98 -10.57
CA ALA A 101 -17.22 5.62 -10.14
C ALA A 101 -17.86 6.72 -9.26
N GLY A 102 -17.10 7.72 -8.82
CA GLY A 102 -17.56 8.67 -7.80
C GLY A 102 -17.83 8.00 -6.45
N MET A 103 -17.16 6.89 -6.17
CA MET A 103 -17.42 6.05 -5.00
C MET A 103 -16.15 5.83 -4.18
N PRO A 104 -16.24 5.80 -2.84
CA PRO A 104 -15.15 5.28 -2.04
C PRO A 104 -14.97 3.78 -2.35
N VAL A 105 -13.72 3.31 -2.42
CA VAL A 105 -13.39 1.94 -2.87
C VAL A 105 -14.16 0.85 -2.12
N TYR A 106 -14.44 1.03 -0.81
CA TYR A 106 -15.21 0.04 -0.05
C TYR A 106 -16.63 -0.20 -0.60
N GLN A 107 -17.25 0.78 -1.26
CA GLN A 107 -18.55 0.59 -1.92
C GLN A 107 -18.42 -0.34 -3.13
N LEU A 108 -17.34 -0.21 -3.89
CA LEU A 108 -17.03 -1.10 -5.01
C LEU A 108 -16.72 -2.54 -4.55
N LEU A 109 -16.23 -2.69 -3.32
CA LEU A 109 -15.96 -4.00 -2.70
C LEU A 109 -17.20 -4.68 -2.11
N GLY A 110 -18.39 -4.08 -2.23
CA GLY A 110 -19.66 -4.63 -1.73
C GLY A 110 -20.30 -3.86 -0.58
N GLY A 111 -19.78 -2.68 -0.24
CA GLY A 111 -20.37 -1.80 0.77
C GLY A 111 -19.88 -2.05 2.20
N ALA A 112 -20.27 -1.16 3.10
CA ALA A 112 -19.84 -1.22 4.49
C ALA A 112 -20.56 -2.34 5.26
N SER A 113 -19.79 -3.29 5.80
CA SER A 113 -20.32 -4.30 6.75
C SER A 113 -20.24 -3.86 8.22
N ARG A 114 -19.76 -2.64 8.48
CA ARG A 114 -19.51 -2.08 9.83
C ARG A 114 -19.34 -0.56 9.76
N ASN A 115 -19.52 0.13 10.90
CA ASN A 115 -19.43 1.59 11.00
C ASN A 115 -18.00 2.13 11.27
N GLY A 116 -17.04 1.25 11.54
CA GLY A 116 -15.65 1.62 11.83
C GLY A 116 -14.74 0.40 11.94
N LEU A 117 -13.43 0.64 11.96
CA LEU A 117 -12.40 -0.40 12.10
C LEU A 117 -11.73 -0.29 13.46
N ARG A 118 -11.70 -1.39 14.21
CA ARG A 118 -10.95 -1.45 15.47
C ARG A 118 -9.46 -1.52 15.16
N ALA A 119 -8.71 -0.52 15.61
CA ALA A 119 -7.25 -0.49 15.56
C ALA A 119 -6.64 -0.92 16.91
N TYR A 120 -5.33 -1.19 16.91
CA TYR A 120 -4.56 -1.46 18.12
C TYR A 120 -3.32 -0.58 18.21
N GLY A 121 -2.97 -0.18 19.43
CA GLY A 121 -1.76 0.57 19.74
C GLY A 121 -0.59 -0.34 20.10
N HIS A 122 0.63 0.19 20.07
CA HIS A 122 1.84 -0.55 20.45
C HIS A 122 2.39 0.07 21.72
N ALA A 123 2.17 -0.59 22.86
CA ALA A 123 2.77 -0.19 24.12
C ALA A 123 4.08 -0.95 24.32
N SER A 124 5.12 -0.23 24.72
CA SER A 124 6.45 -0.80 24.97
C SER A 124 7.13 -0.17 26.17
N GLY A 125 7.86 -0.98 26.94
CA GLY A 125 8.67 -0.53 28.08
C GLY A 125 10.00 -1.28 28.16
N ALA A 126 11.00 -0.63 28.77
CA ALA A 126 12.28 -1.28 29.09
C ALA A 126 12.13 -2.19 30.33
N ASP A 127 11.14 -1.90 31.17
CA ASP A 127 10.75 -2.65 32.35
C ASP A 127 9.22 -2.68 32.46
N ILE A 128 8.74 -3.36 33.51
CA ILE A 128 7.30 -3.53 33.74
C ILE A 128 6.61 -2.20 34.05
N GLU A 129 7.27 -1.28 34.76
CA GLU A 129 6.69 -0.01 35.16
C GLU A 129 6.46 0.90 33.93
N SER A 130 7.51 1.12 33.14
CA SER A 130 7.41 1.89 31.88
C SER A 130 6.46 1.27 30.86
N LEU A 131 6.34 -0.07 30.84
CA LEU A 131 5.32 -0.74 30.03
C LEU A 131 3.91 -0.37 30.50
N PHE A 132 3.64 -0.39 31.80
CA PHE A 132 2.32 -0.05 32.33
C PHE A 132 1.95 1.41 32.06
N ASP A 133 2.90 2.33 32.12
CA ASP A 133 2.66 3.73 31.74
C ASP A 133 2.27 3.84 30.27
N SER A 134 3.04 3.20 29.36
CA SER A 134 2.70 3.18 27.94
C SER A 134 1.33 2.54 27.67
N VAL A 135 0.94 1.50 28.41
CA VAL A 135 -0.40 0.91 28.30
C VAL A 135 -1.48 1.92 28.73
N ARG A 136 -1.29 2.61 29.86
CA ARG A 136 -2.26 3.61 30.36
C ARG A 136 -2.46 4.75 29.36
N GLU A 137 -1.39 5.27 28.78
CA GLU A 137 -1.46 6.31 27.74
C GLU A 137 -2.33 5.87 26.54
N HIS A 138 -2.15 4.62 26.08
CA HIS A 138 -2.97 4.08 24.99
C HIS A 138 -4.46 3.93 25.39
N LEU A 139 -4.73 3.54 26.63
CA LEU A 139 -6.11 3.45 27.13
C LEU A 139 -6.77 4.83 27.22
N GLU A 140 -6.02 5.86 27.63
CA GLU A 140 -6.47 7.26 27.65
C GLU A 140 -6.76 7.80 26.25
N LEU A 141 -5.97 7.41 25.24
CA LEU A 141 -6.26 7.68 23.82
C LEU A 141 -7.50 6.93 23.28
N GLY A 142 -8.11 6.06 24.09
CA GLY A 142 -9.34 5.35 23.77
C GLY A 142 -9.14 4.00 23.06
N TYR A 143 -7.90 3.50 22.95
CA TYR A 143 -7.65 2.19 22.36
C TYR A 143 -8.38 1.10 23.15
N LYS A 144 -9.06 0.20 22.43
CA LYS A 144 -9.71 -1.00 23.00
C LYS A 144 -8.87 -2.25 22.85
N SER A 145 -7.73 -2.15 22.17
CA SER A 145 -6.80 -3.24 21.93
C SER A 145 -5.38 -2.67 21.91
N VAL A 146 -4.47 -3.29 22.64
CA VAL A 146 -3.08 -2.85 22.77
C VAL A 146 -2.17 -4.06 22.65
N ARG A 147 -1.15 -3.96 21.79
CA ARG A 147 -0.06 -4.96 21.72
C ARG A 147 1.03 -4.52 22.67
N ILE A 148 1.36 -5.37 23.64
CA ILE A 148 2.40 -5.13 24.63
C ILE A 148 3.72 -5.77 24.21
N GLN A 149 4.82 -5.08 24.46
CA GLN A 149 6.18 -5.60 24.31
C GLN A 149 7.03 -5.08 25.48
N THR A 150 7.85 -5.94 26.08
CA THR A 150 8.84 -5.51 27.09
C THR A 150 10.20 -6.04 26.71
N ALA A 151 11.25 -5.31 27.06
CA ALA A 151 12.59 -5.88 27.05
C ALA A 151 12.68 -7.06 28.03
N VAL A 152 13.54 -8.02 27.70
CA VAL A 152 13.92 -9.10 28.62
C VAL A 152 15.21 -8.65 29.31
N PRO A 153 15.27 -8.58 30.66
CA PRO A 153 16.50 -8.24 31.36
C PRO A 153 17.60 -9.25 31.05
N GLY A 154 18.77 -8.77 30.62
CA GLY A 154 19.92 -9.58 30.23
C GLY A 154 21.14 -8.72 29.92
#